data_AF-A0A8F2JCR5-F1
#
_entry.id   AF-A0A8F2JCR5-F1
#
_cell.length_a   1.000
_cell.length_b   1.000
_cell.length_c   1.000
_cell.angle_alpha   90.00
_cell.angle_beta   90.00
_cell.angle_gamma   90.00
#
_symmetry.space_group_name_H-M   'P 1'
#
loop_
_entity.id
_entity.type
_entity.pdbx_description
1 polymer ?
#
loop_
_entity_poly.entity_id
_entity_poly.type
_entity_poly.pdbx_seq_one_letter_code
_entity_poly.pdbx_strand_id
1 'polypeptide(L)'
;MRCRKLLTFCSVLLLVFSLAVPALAAPDDPLTVVHNLDDFLFQFIQAIGYIMAGYGAVQVGLSFKTQDASQKSAGLMTLAGGILVIFARSIISLITGG
;
A
#
# COMPACT_ATOMS: atom_id res chain seq x y z
N MET A 1 -13.73 -16.50 -20.68
CA MET A 1 -13.64 -15.55 -19.54
C MET A 1 -12.86 -16.11 -18.32
N ARG A 2 -12.89 -17.41 -18.02
CA ARG A 2 -12.12 -18.04 -16.91
C ARG A 2 -10.59 -18.04 -17.10
N CYS A 3 -10.06 -18.32 -18.30
CA CYS A 3 -8.61 -18.26 -18.56
C CYS A 3 -8.00 -16.86 -18.38
N ARG A 4 -8.73 -15.78 -18.71
CA ARG A 4 -8.24 -14.41 -18.53
C ARG A 4 -8.11 -14.05 -17.05
N LYS A 5 -9.10 -14.45 -16.23
CA LYS A 5 -9.09 -14.29 -14.77
C LYS A 5 -7.96 -15.11 -14.11
N LEU A 6 -7.70 -16.33 -14.60
CA LEU A 6 -6.60 -17.19 -14.12
C LEU A 6 -5.22 -16.61 -14.47
N LEU A 7 -5.04 -16.10 -15.70
CA LEU A 7 -3.82 -15.39 -16.12
C LEU A 7 -3.59 -14.13 -15.29
N THR A 8 -4.64 -13.33 -15.04
CA THR A 8 -4.52 -12.17 -14.15
C THR A 8 -4.11 -12.60 -12.74
N PHE A 9 -4.69 -13.69 -12.20
CA PHE A 9 -4.34 -14.21 -10.88
C PHE A 9 -2.89 -14.68 -10.79
N CYS A 10 -2.42 -15.44 -11.79
CA CYS A 10 -1.02 -15.85 -11.89
C CYS A 10 -0.07 -14.65 -12.05
N SER A 11 -0.43 -13.64 -12.84
CA SER A 11 0.40 -12.44 -13.02
C SER A 11 0.53 -11.62 -11.74
N VAL A 12 -0.54 -11.52 -10.94
CA VAL A 12 -0.54 -10.85 -9.64
C VAL A 12 0.30 -11.65 -8.65
N LEU A 13 0.14 -12.97 -8.60
CA LEU A 13 0.96 -13.86 -7.76
C LEU A 13 2.45 -13.79 -8.12
N LEU A 14 2.78 -13.77 -9.41
CA LEU A 14 4.15 -13.62 -9.89
C LEU A 14 4.73 -12.26 -9.56
N LEU A 15 3.97 -11.17 -9.69
CA LEU A 15 4.37 -9.83 -9.24
C LEU A 15 4.66 -9.84 -7.74
N VAL A 16 3.73 -10.34 -6.93
CA VAL A 16 3.91 -10.43 -5.47
C VAL A 16 5.13 -11.26 -5.10
N PHE A 17 5.36 -12.41 -5.75
CA PHE A 17 6.53 -13.24 -5.50
C PHE A 17 7.83 -12.57 -5.94
N SER A 18 7.87 -11.95 -7.13
CA SER A 18 9.06 -11.28 -7.64
C SER A 18 9.43 -10.02 -6.83
N LEU A 19 8.44 -9.36 -6.23
CA LEU A 19 8.66 -8.29 -5.26
C LEU A 19 9.20 -8.79 -3.91
N ALA A 20 8.97 -10.05 -3.53
CA ALA A 20 9.47 -10.67 -2.30
C ALA A 20 10.86 -11.32 -2.45
N VAL A 21 11.34 -11.56 -3.69
CA VAL A 21 12.68 -12.13 -3.96
C VAL A 21 13.83 -11.31 -3.37
N PRO A 22 13.84 -9.95 -3.41
CA PRO A 22 14.91 -9.16 -2.80
C PRO A 22 14.97 -9.29 -1.27
N ALA A 23 13.83 -9.52 -0.61
CA ALA A 23 13.76 -9.66 0.85
C ALA A 23 14.43 -10.95 1.35
N LEU A 24 14.43 -12.02 0.53
CA LEU A 24 15.07 -13.29 0.84
C LEU A 24 16.55 -13.36 0.43
N ALA A 25 17.09 -12.36 -0.27
CA ALA A 25 18.39 -12.42 -0.94
C ALA A 25 19.59 -12.04 -0.05
N ALA A 26 19.54 -12.26 1.27
CA ALA A 26 20.68 -12.02 2.16
C ALA A 26 21.47 -13.33 2.39
N PRO A 27 22.76 -13.42 2.00
CA PRO A 27 23.45 -14.72 1.90
C PRO A 27 23.93 -15.33 3.22
N ASP A 28 24.15 -14.56 4.30
CA ASP A 28 24.95 -15.07 5.44
C ASP A 28 24.49 -14.68 6.87
N ASP A 29 23.41 -13.91 7.04
CA ASP A 29 22.91 -13.54 8.38
C ASP A 29 21.37 -13.56 8.47
N PRO A 30 20.76 -14.45 9.30
CA PRO A 30 19.31 -14.57 9.41
C PRO A 30 18.63 -13.28 9.89
N LEU A 31 19.32 -12.41 10.63
CA LEU A 31 18.73 -11.15 11.11
C LEU A 31 18.55 -10.15 9.97
N THR A 32 19.45 -10.19 8.97
CA THR A 32 19.38 -9.31 7.79
C THR A 32 18.22 -9.69 6.87
N VAL A 33 17.92 -10.99 6.73
CA VAL A 33 16.71 -11.45 6.00
C VAL A 33 15.45 -10.89 6.65
N VAL A 34 15.37 -10.90 7.99
CA VAL A 34 14.21 -10.35 8.71
C VAL A 34 14.10 -8.84 8.53
N HIS A 35 15.21 -8.10 8.57
CA HIS A 35 15.19 -6.65 8.34
C HIS A 35 14.76 -6.30 6.90
N ASN A 36 15.26 -7.01 5.89
CA ASN A 36 14.85 -6.79 4.50
C ASN A 36 13.38 -7.17 4.27
N LEU A 37 12.85 -8.15 5.01
CA LEU A 37 11.44 -8.49 5.01
C LEU A 37 10.58 -7.41 5.68
N ASP A 38 11.01 -6.84 6.80
CA ASP A 38 10.29 -5.74 7.46
C ASP A 38 10.22 -4.51 6.57
N ASP A 39 11.34 -4.14 5.93
CA ASP A 39 11.38 -3.05 4.95
C ASP A 39 10.47 -3.34 3.74
N PHE A 40 10.46 -4.57 3.25
CA PHE A 40 9.55 -4.98 2.17
C PHE A 40 8.07 -4.84 2.58
N LEU A 41 7.70 -5.32 3.77
CA LEU A 41 6.34 -5.25 4.28
C LEU A 41 5.90 -3.80 4.53
N PHE A 42 6.78 -2.96 5.08
CA PHE A 42 6.52 -1.54 5.25
C PHE A 42 6.31 -0.82 3.92
N GLN A 43 7.15 -1.11 2.93
CA GLN A 43 7.02 -0.52 1.60
C GLN A 43 5.77 -1.03 0.87
N PHE A 44 5.35 -2.28 1.10
CA PHE A 44 4.11 -2.84 0.59
C PHE A 44 2.87 -2.17 1.21
N ILE A 45 2.85 -1.97 2.53
CA ILE A 45 1.77 -1.26 3.24
C ILE A 45 1.69 0.20 2.77
N GLN A 46 2.82 0.87 2.62
CA GLN A 46 2.89 2.23 2.09
C GLN A 46 2.38 2.31 0.64
N ALA A 47 2.69 1.31 -0.20
CA ALA A 47 2.14 1.20 -1.56
C ALA A 47 0.60 1.09 -1.57
N ILE A 48 0.02 0.32 -0.65
CA ILE A 48 -1.44 0.25 -0.47
C ILE A 48 -1.98 1.62 -0.01
N GLY A 49 -1.27 2.32 0.88
CA GLY A 49 -1.61 3.68 1.29
C GLY A 49 -1.73 4.66 0.11
N TYR A 50 -0.79 4.63 -0.84
CA TYR A 50 -0.88 5.44 -2.07
C TYR A 50 -2.11 5.11 -2.92
N ILE A 51 -2.48 3.84 -3.03
CA ILE A 51 -3.67 3.42 -3.78
C ILE A 51 -4.95 3.92 -3.11
N MET A 52 -5.05 3.79 -1.77
CA MET A 52 -6.20 4.29 -1.01
C MET A 52 -6.31 5.81 -1.07
N ALA A 53 -5.19 6.52 -0.97
CA ALA A 53 -5.15 7.98 -1.11
C ALA A 53 -5.62 8.42 -2.51
N GLY A 54 -5.16 7.73 -3.56
CA GLY A 54 -5.60 7.96 -4.93
C GLY A 54 -7.09 7.71 -5.13
N TYR A 55 -7.62 6.63 -4.55
CA TYR A 55 -9.06 6.34 -4.59
C TYR A 55 -9.90 7.38 -3.83
N GLY A 56 -9.44 7.81 -2.65
CA GLY A 56 -10.06 8.90 -1.89
C GLY A 56 -10.09 10.21 -2.67
N ALA A 57 -9.00 10.55 -3.37
CA ALA A 57 -8.92 11.75 -4.20
C ALA A 57 -9.92 11.73 -5.37
N VAL A 58 -10.09 10.58 -6.04
CA VAL A 58 -11.11 10.42 -7.10
C VAL A 58 -12.52 10.61 -6.54
N GLN A 59 -12.82 10.07 -5.37
CA GLN A 59 -14.12 10.26 -4.72
C GLN A 59 -14.38 11.73 -4.38
N VAL A 60 -13.39 12.43 -3.82
CA VAL A 60 -13.50 13.88 -3.55
C VAL A 60 -13.70 14.67 -4.85
N GLY A 61 -12.97 14.32 -5.92
CA GLY A 61 -13.08 14.94 -7.25
C GLY A 61 -14.47 14.79 -7.87
N LEU A 62 -15.07 13.60 -7.78
CA LEU A 62 -16.44 13.34 -8.24
C LEU A 62 -17.47 14.05 -7.38
N SER A 63 -17.21 14.18 -6.08
CA SER A 63 -18.11 14.84 -5.12
C SER A 63 -18.28 16.34 -5.36
N PHE A 64 -17.37 16.98 -6.11
CA PHE A 64 -17.53 18.37 -6.55
C PHE A 64 -18.61 18.54 -7.62
N LYS A 65 -18.95 17.49 -8.39
CA LYS A 65 -20.03 17.56 -9.40
C LYS A 65 -21.43 17.43 -8.80
N THR A 66 -21.59 16.76 -7.67
CA THR A 66 -22.92 16.34 -7.16
C THR A 66 -23.42 17.10 -5.93
N GLN A 67 -22.61 18.02 -5.37
CA GLN A 67 -22.86 18.74 -4.10
C GLN A 67 -23.22 17.88 -2.86
N ASP A 68 -23.37 16.57 -2.97
CA ASP A 68 -23.66 15.65 -1.87
C ASP A 68 -22.55 15.64 -0.81
N ALA A 69 -22.85 16.19 0.37
CA ALA A 69 -21.91 16.29 1.48
C ALA A 69 -21.36 14.92 1.93
N SER A 70 -22.16 13.86 1.79
CA SER A 70 -21.80 12.49 2.17
C SER A 70 -20.64 11.92 1.35
N GLN A 71 -20.61 12.15 0.03
CA GLN A 71 -19.52 11.67 -0.83
C GLN A 71 -18.22 12.44 -0.58
N LYS A 72 -18.33 13.74 -0.25
CA LYS A 72 -17.19 14.58 0.12
C LYS A 72 -16.54 14.07 1.42
N SER A 73 -17.35 13.78 2.44
CA SER A 73 -16.85 13.25 3.72
C SER A 73 -16.25 11.84 3.59
N ALA A 74 -16.87 10.97 2.79
CA ALA A 74 -16.38 9.60 2.59
C ALA A 74 -15.05 9.57 1.80
N GLY A 75 -14.95 10.39 0.74
CA GLY A 75 -13.71 10.54 -0.02
C GLY A 75 -12.59 11.15 0.82
N LEU A 76 -12.89 12.17 1.62
CA LEU A 76 -11.91 12.84 2.49
C LEU A 76 -11.42 11.92 3.61
N MET A 77 -12.31 11.13 4.22
CA MET A 77 -11.94 10.15 5.27
C MET A 77 -11.01 9.07 4.71
N THR A 78 -11.30 8.56 3.50
CA THR A 78 -10.47 7.56 2.81
C THR A 78 -9.11 8.15 2.43
N LEU A 79 -9.08 9.41 2.00
CA LEU A 79 -7.85 10.13 1.69
C LEU A 79 -6.99 10.35 2.93
N ALA A 80 -7.58 10.79 4.04
CA ALA A 80 -6.89 10.95 5.32
C ALA A 80 -6.33 9.61 5.85
N GLY A 81 -7.12 8.54 5.76
CA GLY A 81 -6.68 7.19 6.10
C GLY A 81 -5.52 6.70 5.23
N GLY A 82 -5.59 6.93 3.91
CA GLY A 82 -4.51 6.60 2.97
C GLY A 82 -3.21 7.36 3.28
N ILE A 83 -3.32 8.66 3.59
CA ILE A 83 -2.17 9.49 4.01
C ILE A 83 -1.54 8.95 5.29
N LEU A 84 -2.33 8.61 6.30
CA LEU A 84 -1.83 8.08 7.57
C LEU A 84 -1.08 6.75 7.37
N VAL A 85 -1.59 5.88 6.49
CA VAL A 85 -0.92 4.62 6.14
C VAL A 85 0.40 4.84 5.40
N ILE A 86 0.48 5.87 4.53
CA ILE A 86 1.73 6.22 3.83
C ILE A 86 2.82 6.63 4.84
N PHE A 87 2.44 7.37 5.87
CA PHE A 87 3.37 7.87 6.89
C PHE A 87 3.60 6.90 8.06
N ALA A 88 2.98 5.71 8.05
CA ALA A 88 3.09 4.76 9.16
C ALA A 88 4.55 4.40 9.51
N ARG A 89 5.40 4.15 8.51
CA ARG A 89 6.84 3.86 8.73
C ARG A 89 7.57 5.05 9.37
N SER A 90 7.32 6.26 8.89
CA SER A 90 7.93 7.48 9.42
C SER A 90 7.48 7.76 10.86
N ILE A 91 6.20 7.53 11.18
CA ILE A 91 5.66 7.69 12.55
C ILE A 91 6.29 6.67 13.50
N ILE A 92 6.42 5.41 13.06
CA ILE A 92 7.06 4.37 13.86
C ILE A 92 8.53 4.70 14.09
N SER A 93 9.28 5.10 13.07
CA SER A 93 10.68 5.54 13.20
C SER A 93 10.83 6.75 14.13
N LEU A 94 9.90 7.71 14.08
CA LEU A 94 9.86 8.87 14.97
C LEU A 94 9.62 8.47 16.44
N ILE A 95 8.73 7.50 16.70
CA ILE A 95 8.38 7.10 18.07
C ILE A 95 9.39 6.11 18.67
N THR A 96 10.03 5.29 17.84
CA THR A 96 11.12 4.40 18.25
C THR A 96 12.44 5.15 18.44
N GLY A 97 12.45 6.47 18.20
CA GLY A 97 13.60 7.33 18.44
C GLY A 97 14.80 6.99 17.56
N GLY A 98 14.55 6.94 16.24
CA GLY A 98 15.54 6.56 15.21
C GLY A 98 16.97 7.04 15.46
#